data_AF-A0A2S2KTP6-F1
#
_entry.id   AF-A0A2S2KTP6-F1
#
_cell.length_a   1.000
_cell.length_b   1.000
_cell.length_c   1.000
_cell.angle_alpha   90.00
_cell.angle_beta   90.00
_cell.angle_gamma   90.00
#
_symmetry.space_group_name_H-M   'P 1'
#
loop_
_entity.id
_entity.type
_entity.pdbx_description
1 polymer ?
#
loop_
_entity_poly.entity_id
_entity_poly.type
_entity_poly.pdbx_seq_one_letter_code
_entity_poly.pdbx_strand_id
1 'polypeptide(L)'
;MGANPYVHIPKESWPSWTWYAIEFGIVIAISMLVSREITNSFENLTPELQNYVFMGIVGLIFLAWYIGIRGFILKKKILQNKY
;
A
#
# COMPACT_ATOMS: atom_id res chain seq x y z
N MET A 1 28.58 4.78 37.29
CA MET A 1 27.46 5.73 37.46
C MET A 1 26.24 5.10 36.81
N GLY A 2 25.22 4.76 37.61
CA GLY A 2 24.08 3.96 37.18
C GLY A 2 23.20 4.71 36.18
N ALA A 3 22.75 3.99 35.15
CA ALA A 3 21.70 4.48 34.25
C ALA A 3 20.43 4.75 35.08
N ASN A 4 19.91 5.97 34.97
CA ASN A 4 18.74 6.43 35.71
C ASN A 4 17.47 5.70 35.18
N PRO A 5 16.69 5.00 36.02
CA PRO A 5 15.54 4.18 35.60
C PRO A 5 14.29 4.99 35.19
N TYR A 6 14.34 6.32 35.23
CA TYR A 6 13.19 7.20 34.96
C TYR A 6 13.11 7.75 33.53
N VAL A 7 13.87 7.22 32.58
CA VAL A 7 13.61 7.53 31.16
C VAL A 7 12.37 6.76 30.72
N HIS A 8 11.19 7.38 30.85
CA HIS A 8 10.00 7.02 30.11
C HIS A 8 10.28 7.23 28.61
N ILE A 9 10.90 6.25 27.96
CA ILE A 9 10.76 6.12 26.51
C ILE A 9 9.28 5.77 26.30
N PRO A 10 8.47 6.65 25.68
CA PRO A 10 7.08 6.34 25.43
C PRO A 10 7.04 5.06 24.61
N LYS A 11 6.56 3.99 25.25
CA LYS A 11 6.34 2.68 24.65
C LYS A 11 5.17 2.69 23.66
N GLU A 12 4.51 3.83 23.55
CA GLU A 12 3.60 4.24 22.47
C GLU A 12 4.43 4.43 21.19
N SER A 13 4.90 3.30 20.68
CA SER A 13 5.39 3.10 19.32
C SER A 13 4.45 3.75 18.31
N TRP A 14 5.01 4.37 17.28
CA TRP A 14 4.34 4.92 16.09
C TRP A 14 2.94 4.32 15.81
N PRO A 15 1.88 5.14 15.64
CA PRO A 15 0.52 4.61 15.51
C PRO A 15 0.43 3.57 14.40
N SER A 16 -0.14 2.41 14.72
CA SER A 16 -0.17 1.26 13.80
C SER A 16 -0.92 1.56 12.50
N TRP A 17 -1.96 2.41 12.58
CA TRP A 17 -2.73 2.84 11.41
C TRP A 17 -1.89 3.62 10.40
N THR A 18 -0.85 4.32 10.84
CA THR A 18 0.01 5.13 9.99
C THR A 18 0.83 4.25 9.04
N TRP A 19 1.18 3.02 9.43
CA TRP A 19 1.79 2.05 8.51
C TRP A 19 0.86 1.68 7.34
N TYR A 20 -0.45 1.58 7.61
CA TYR A 20 -1.44 1.34 6.56
C TYR A 20 -1.59 2.55 5.62
N ALA A 21 -1.51 3.77 6.15
CA ALA A 21 -1.52 4.98 5.33
C ALA A 21 -0.28 5.09 4.44
N ILE A 22 0.90 4.75 4.97
CA ILE A 22 2.16 4.73 4.21
C ILE A 22 2.10 3.64 3.12
N GLU A 23 1.68 2.43 3.46
CA GLU A 23 1.47 1.33 2.50
C GLU A 23 0.52 1.78 1.37
N PHE A 24 -0.61 2.38 1.73
CA PHE A 24 -1.59 2.91 0.79
C PHE A 24 -1.00 3.96 -0.16
N GLY A 25 -0.25 4.93 0.37
CA GLY A 25 0.41 5.94 -0.46
C GLY A 25 1.39 5.34 -1.46
N ILE A 26 2.18 4.35 -1.03
CA ILE A 26 3.13 3.64 -1.90
C ILE A 26 2.40 2.85 -2.98
N VAL A 27 1.37 2.08 -2.61
CA VAL A 27 0.60 1.27 -3.56
C VAL A 27 -0.08 2.14 -4.61
N ILE A 28 -0.68 3.26 -4.21
CA ILE A 28 -1.27 4.22 -5.16
C ILE A 28 -0.23 4.76 -6.12
N ALA A 29 0.92 5.21 -5.62
CA ALA A 29 1.97 5.78 -6.45
C ALA A 29 2.46 4.77 -7.51
N ILE A 30 2.74 3.53 -7.09
CA ILE A 30 3.16 2.45 -8.00
C ILE A 30 2.03 2.13 -8.99
N SER A 31 0.79 2.04 -8.53
CA SER A 31 -0.36 1.73 -9.39
C SER A 31 -0.55 2.77 -10.49
N MET A 32 -0.39 4.06 -10.16
CA MET A 32 -0.49 5.16 -11.13
C MET A 32 0.65 5.12 -12.16
N LEU A 33 1.89 4.86 -11.72
CA LEU A 33 3.04 4.76 -12.63
C LEU A 33 2.89 3.57 -13.57
N VAL A 34 2.56 2.39 -13.05
CA VAL A 34 2.36 1.18 -13.85
C VAL A 34 1.17 1.36 -14.80
N SER A 35 0.07 1.94 -14.32
CA SER A 35 -1.10 2.21 -15.16
C SER A 35 -0.77 3.17 -16.30
N ARG A 36 0.06 4.20 -16.06
CA ARG A 36 0.54 5.11 -17.11
C ARG A 36 1.26 4.34 -18.22
N GLU A 37 2.23 3.49 -17.85
CA GLU A 37 3.00 2.73 -18.85
C GLU A 37 2.12 1.77 -19.66
N ILE A 38 1.21 1.05 -19.00
CA ILE A 38 0.28 0.12 -19.67
C ILE A 38 -0.68 0.89 -20.58
N THR A 39 -1.25 2.00 -20.09
CA THR A 39 -2.22 2.79 -20.86
C THR A 39 -1.56 3.39 -22.10
N ASN A 40 -0.33 3.90 -21.97
CA ASN A 40 0.45 4.45 -23.07
C ASN A 40 0.88 3.39 -24.10
N SER A 41 0.84 2.11 -23.74
CA SER A 41 1.13 1.01 -24.66
C SER A 41 -0.05 0.70 -25.60
N PHE A 42 -1.26 1.24 -25.34
CA PHE A 42 -2.40 1.13 -26.23
C PHE A 42 -2.45 2.30 -27.21
N GLU A 43 -2.46 2.01 -28.50
CA GLU A 43 -2.62 3.01 -29.55
C GLU A 43 -4.10 3.28 -29.87
N ASN A 44 -4.42 4.48 -30.35
CA ASN A 44 -5.74 4.88 -30.87
C ASN A 44 -6.89 4.89 -29.85
N LEU A 45 -6.60 5.04 -28.55
CA LEU A 45 -7.64 5.29 -27.55
C LEU A 45 -8.13 6.73 -27.65
N THR A 46 -9.46 6.93 -27.59
CA THR A 46 -10.01 8.26 -27.38
C THR A 46 -9.61 8.76 -25.97
N PRO A 47 -9.46 10.08 -25.76
CA PRO A 47 -9.06 10.61 -24.44
C PRO A 47 -9.97 10.16 -23.30
N GLU A 48 -11.27 10.02 -23.57
CA GLU A 48 -12.25 9.50 -22.61
C GLU A 48 -11.96 8.04 -22.26
N LEU A 49 -11.80 7.18 -23.26
CA LEU A 49 -11.51 5.75 -23.04
C LEU A 49 -10.15 5.55 -22.36
N GLN A 50 -9.16 6.37 -22.69
CA GLN A 50 -7.84 6.34 -22.06
C GLN A 50 -7.92 6.59 -20.55
N ASN A 51 -8.76 7.54 -20.11
CA ASN A 51 -8.97 7.80 -18.68
C ASN A 51 -9.63 6.62 -17.96
N TYR A 52 -10.64 6.00 -18.59
CA TYR A 52 -11.30 4.82 -18.03
C TYR A 52 -10.35 3.63 -17.93
N VAL A 53 -9.55 3.39 -18.97
CA VAL A 53 -8.53 2.32 -18.98
C VAL A 53 -7.48 2.57 -17.89
N PHE A 54 -6.96 3.80 -17.80
CA PHE A 54 -6.00 4.19 -16.77
C PHE A 54 -6.55 3.93 -15.37
N MET A 55 -7.74 4.44 -15.06
CA MET A 55 -8.35 4.26 -13.73
C MET A 55 -8.74 2.79 -13.46
N GLY A 56 -9.16 2.06 -14.49
CA GLY A 56 -9.46 0.63 -14.41
C GLY A 56 -8.22 -0.19 -14.03
N ILE A 57 -7.07 0.08 -14.66
CA ILE A 57 -5.81 -0.60 -14.34
C ILE A 57 -5.33 -0.23 -12.92
N VAL A 58 -5.43 1.05 -12.52
CA VAL A 58 -5.14 1.46 -11.14
C VAL A 58 -5.99 0.66 -10.15
N GLY A 59 -7.30 0.57 -10.40
CA GLY A 59 -8.23 -0.20 -9.58
C GLY A 59 -7.88 -1.69 -9.52
N LEU A 60 -7.53 -2.30 -10.65
CA LEU A 60 -7.14 -3.72 -10.71
C LEU A 60 -5.86 -4.01 -9.90
N ILE A 61 -4.83 -3.17 -10.01
CA ILE A 61 -3.59 -3.32 -9.23
C ILE A 61 -3.91 -3.19 -7.74
N PHE A 62 -4.75 -2.22 -7.38
CA PHE A 62 -5.16 -2.00 -6.00
C PHE A 62 -5.94 -3.21 -5.43
N LEU A 63 -6.88 -3.76 -6.19
CA LEU A 63 -7.60 -4.98 -5.80
C LEU A 63 -6.66 -6.19 -5.68
N ALA A 64 -5.75 -6.37 -6.64
CA ALA A 64 -4.75 -7.44 -6.59
C ALA A 64 -3.85 -7.34 -5.35
N TRP A 65 -3.43 -6.12 -4.99
CA TRP A 65 -2.65 -5.89 -3.78
C TRP A 65 -3.46 -6.18 -2.52
N TYR A 66 -4.59 -5.51 -2.31
CA TYR A 66 -5.30 -5.56 -1.03
C TYR A 66 -6.08 -6.85 -0.80
N ILE A 67 -6.62 -7.47 -1.85
CA ILE A 67 -7.39 -8.73 -1.74
C ILE A 67 -6.47 -9.93 -1.91
N GLY A 68 -5.59 -9.91 -2.92
CA GLY A 68 -4.72 -11.03 -3.25
C GLY A 68 -3.49 -11.08 -2.36
N ILE A 69 -2.54 -10.18 -2.61
CA ILE A 69 -1.20 -10.22 -2.01
C ILE A 69 -1.28 -10.00 -0.50
N ARG A 70 -1.95 -8.93 -0.07
CA ARG A 70 -2.09 -8.57 1.33
C ARG A 70 -2.93 -9.59 2.10
N GLY A 71 -4.04 -10.05 1.52
CA GLY A 71 -4.84 -11.14 2.11
C GLY A 71 -4.05 -12.44 2.30
N PHE A 72 -3.12 -12.74 1.38
CA PHE A 72 -2.26 -13.92 1.48
C PHE A 72 -1.06 -13.73 2.42
N ILE A 73 -0.40 -12.56 2.39
CA ILE A 73 0.75 -12.21 3.23
C ILE A 73 0.31 -12.03 4.69
N LEU A 74 -0.80 -11.35 4.96
CA LEU A 74 -1.31 -11.16 6.32
C LEU A 74 -1.90 -12.44 6.92
N LYS A 75 -2.20 -13.46 6.10
CA LYS A 75 -2.52 -14.82 6.59
C LYS A 75 -1.27 -15.57 7.09
N LYS A 76 -0.06 -15.18 6.71
CA LYS A 76 1.14 -15.71 7.37
C LYS A 76 1.17 -15.19 8.80
N LYS A 77 1.39 -16.11 9.75
CA LYS A 77 1.47 -15.96 11.21
C LYS A 77 2.41 -14.86 11.76
N ILE A 78 2.99 -14.00 10.92
CA ILE A 78 3.91 -12.91 11.28
C ILE A 78 3.21 -11.82 12.10
N LEU A 79 1.87 -11.70 11.99
CA LEU A 79 1.05 -10.79 12.81
C LEU A 79 0.17 -11.52 13.83
N GLN A 80 0.46 -12.79 14.17
CA GLN A 80 -0.05 -13.34 15.42
C GLN A 80 0.65 -12.60 16.56
N ASN A 81 0.08 -11.45 16.92
CA ASN A 81 0.32 -10.80 18.18
C ASN A 81 -0.31 -11.68 19.26
N LYS A 82 0.40 -12.77 19.61
CA LYS A 82 0.14 -13.52 20.82
C LYS A 82 0.62 -12.64 21.98
N TYR A 83 -0.22 -11.69 22.39
CA TYR A 83 -0.30 -11.34 23.79
C TYR A 83 -1.36 -12.23 24.43
#